data_AF-A0A7X7VAG0-F1
#
_entry.id   AF-A0A7X7VAG0-F1
#
_cell.length_a   1.000
_cell.length_b   1.000
_cell.length_c   1.000
_cell.angle_alpha   90.00
_cell.angle_beta   90.00
_cell.angle_gamma   90.00
#
_symmetry.space_group_name_H-M   'P 1'
#
loop_
_entity.id
_entity.type
_entity.pdbx_description
1 polymer ?
#
loop_
_entity_poly.entity_id
_entity_poly.type
_entity_poly.pdbx_seq_one_letter_code
_entity_poly.pdbx_strand_id
1 'polypeptide(L)'
;MGIQISASVGRNATNAPVDVVAIGGGLVAIGVDNGGVFAPPLSLDGLGQAIMQFQSVQGLMQNPDGRIDPNGNSLRRLNAILFPDEVGISPLTADGLVTAVSGLHWAPDEASIVTDLVFSWVGVEGSGKIHYFQLAEQTVPRWFGVLVPDGTTSFDRVHIFFHPTPAQAGHQDANYHGLGSFKDIFHYLSEPMGSQFCGAGTGRVLVMPLMTQAATADCGTFPQRWVNYVGCILGRLATGLPSGAGFQRVSSVVVSSFSSGIVYSHTFRARANLGSRLAGVIDFDGMISSNSALSTSLTGPAGRVVKAQQSAASESALPSLAAQNIFPLRRERWGGPWAGAFDPNPHTALLQIHGQIPQTMMRLAARRLG
;
A
#
# COMPACT_ATOMS: atom_id res chain seq x y z
N MET A 1 18.67 14.28 -7.88
CA MET A 1 19.11 15.57 -7.31
C MET A 1 18.06 16.08 -6.33
N GLY A 2 18.26 15.86 -5.02
CA GLY A 2 17.40 16.48 -3.99
C GLY A 2 17.77 17.95 -3.73
N ILE A 3 16.87 18.72 -3.10
CA ILE A 3 17.16 20.05 -2.57
C ILE A 3 18.35 19.96 -1.61
N GLN A 4 19.38 20.77 -1.85
CA GLN A 4 20.49 21.00 -0.93
C GLN A 4 20.35 22.41 -0.38
N ILE A 5 20.57 22.59 0.92
CA ILE A 5 20.63 23.90 1.55
C ILE A 5 21.99 24.07 2.23
N SER A 6 22.58 25.25 2.09
CA SER A 6 23.89 25.59 2.67
C SER A 6 23.83 25.93 4.15
N ALA A 7 22.68 26.44 4.61
CA ALA A 7 22.43 26.81 5.99
C ALA A 7 20.99 26.46 6.39
N SER A 8 20.67 26.59 7.68
CA SER A 8 19.31 26.32 8.16
C SER A 8 18.31 27.36 7.64
N VAL A 9 17.08 26.91 7.40
CA VAL A 9 15.96 27.71 6.88
C VAL A 9 14.76 27.63 7.83
N GLY A 10 14.05 28.75 8.02
CA GLY A 10 12.86 28.85 8.86
C GLY A 10 13.10 29.65 10.15
N ARG A 11 12.35 29.30 11.19
CA ARG A 11 12.39 30.02 12.48
C ARG A 11 13.76 29.88 13.16
N ASN A 12 14.30 31.00 13.65
CA ASN A 12 15.60 31.06 14.35
C ASN A 12 16.75 30.41 13.54
N ALA A 13 16.70 30.54 12.22
CA ALA A 13 17.63 29.93 11.28
C ALA A 13 18.45 31.01 10.55
N THR A 14 19.51 30.60 9.85
CA THR A 14 20.36 31.53 9.08
C THR A 14 19.61 32.16 7.91
N ASN A 15 18.68 31.43 7.28
CA ASN A 15 17.82 31.91 6.19
C ASN A 15 18.61 32.49 5.01
N ALA A 16 19.62 31.76 4.53
CA ALA A 16 20.30 32.13 3.30
C ALA A 16 19.26 32.25 2.15
N PRO A 17 19.25 33.35 1.35
CA PRO A 17 18.17 33.63 0.40
C PRO A 17 17.90 32.49 -0.60
N VAL A 18 18.96 31.84 -1.10
CA VAL A 18 18.82 30.71 -2.04
C VAL A 18 18.16 29.49 -1.40
N ASP A 19 18.49 29.21 -0.14
CA ASP A 19 17.95 28.08 0.61
C ASP A 19 16.46 28.33 0.96
N VAL A 20 16.13 29.59 1.31
CA VAL A 20 14.75 30.03 1.54
C VAL A 20 13.87 29.81 0.32
N VAL A 21 14.35 30.18 -0.87
CA VAL A 21 13.61 29.97 -2.13
C VAL A 21 13.45 28.47 -2.43
N ALA A 22 14.51 27.68 -2.24
CA ALA A 22 14.47 26.24 -2.49
C ALA A 22 13.47 25.51 -1.57
N ILE A 23 13.48 25.82 -0.26
CA ILE A 23 12.53 25.24 0.70
C ILE A 23 11.11 25.75 0.45
N GLY A 24 10.94 27.05 0.21
CA GLY A 24 9.63 27.63 -0.11
C GLY A 24 9.00 26.97 -1.34
N GLY A 25 9.77 26.82 -2.42
CA GLY A 25 9.33 26.12 -3.63
C GLY A 25 9.03 24.63 -3.39
N GLY A 26 9.86 23.94 -2.60
CA GLY A 26 9.64 22.54 -2.23
C GLY A 26 8.34 22.33 -1.44
N LEU A 27 8.04 23.22 -0.49
CA LEU A 27 6.78 23.18 0.28
C LEU A 27 5.55 23.45 -0.58
N VAL A 28 5.66 24.26 -1.64
CA VAL A 28 4.57 24.38 -2.62
C VAL A 28 4.39 23.10 -3.42
N ALA A 29 5.50 22.52 -3.89
CA ALA A 29 5.47 21.37 -4.79
C ALA A 29 4.93 20.09 -4.15
N ILE A 30 5.11 19.87 -2.84
CA ILE A 30 4.55 18.67 -2.17
C ILE A 30 3.03 18.74 -1.94
N GLY A 31 2.42 19.93 -2.06
CA GLY A 31 0.99 20.15 -1.85
C GLY A 31 0.53 20.02 -0.38
N VAL A 32 -0.67 20.54 -0.10
CA VAL A 32 -1.22 20.63 1.27
C VAL A 32 -1.47 19.28 1.94
N ASP A 33 -1.77 18.24 1.16
CA ASP A 33 -2.00 16.88 1.67
C ASP A 33 -0.74 16.28 2.31
N ASN A 34 0.44 16.77 1.91
CA ASN A 34 1.73 16.41 2.51
C ASN A 34 2.23 17.46 3.51
N GLY A 35 1.39 18.41 3.92
CA GLY A 35 1.76 19.51 4.82
C GLY A 35 2.49 20.65 4.13
N GLY A 36 2.44 20.71 2.80
CA GLY A 36 2.88 21.86 2.00
C GLY A 36 1.93 23.05 2.03
N VAL A 37 2.17 24.04 1.17
CA VAL A 37 1.37 25.27 1.07
C VAL A 37 0.98 25.59 -0.38
N PHE A 38 -0.07 26.38 -0.60
CA PHE A 38 -0.54 26.71 -1.96
C PHE A 38 0.35 27.71 -2.71
N ALA A 39 1.10 28.54 -1.98
CA ALA A 39 1.94 29.58 -2.55
C ALA A 39 3.21 29.76 -1.70
N PRO A 40 4.32 30.23 -2.29
CA PRO A 40 5.54 30.51 -1.54
C PRO A 40 5.26 31.50 -0.41
N PRO A 41 5.71 31.23 0.83
CA PRO A 41 5.54 32.17 1.92
C PRO A 41 6.23 33.51 1.62
N LEU A 42 5.52 34.63 1.82
CA LEU A 42 6.02 35.97 1.52
C LEU A 42 6.87 36.57 2.65
N SER A 43 7.02 35.87 3.77
CA SER A 43 7.81 36.29 4.93
C SER A 43 8.50 35.10 5.60
N LEU A 44 9.57 35.38 6.37
CA LEU A 44 10.26 34.34 7.14
C LEU A 44 9.38 33.73 8.24
N ASP A 45 8.48 34.52 8.84
CA ASP A 45 7.51 34.00 9.80
C ASP A 45 6.50 33.06 9.12
N GLY A 46 6.00 33.44 7.93
CA GLY A 46 5.14 32.58 7.13
C GLY A 46 5.83 31.28 6.72
N LEU A 47 7.12 31.36 6.38
CA LEU A 47 7.93 30.18 6.06
C LEU A 47 8.11 29.27 7.28
N GLY A 48 8.39 29.83 8.46
CA GLY A 48 8.48 29.08 9.70
C GLY A 48 7.17 28.32 10.02
N GLN A 49 6.01 28.96 9.82
CA GLN A 49 4.71 28.31 10.01
C GLN A 49 4.45 27.20 9.00
N ALA A 50 4.78 27.41 7.72
CA ALA A 50 4.67 26.39 6.70
C ALA A 50 5.55 25.16 7.03
N ILE A 51 6.77 25.38 7.54
CA ILE A 51 7.65 24.30 7.98
C ILE A 51 7.05 23.56 9.19
N MET A 52 6.48 24.26 10.18
CA MET A 52 5.83 23.62 11.32
C MET A 52 4.66 22.73 10.88
N GLN A 53 3.83 23.21 9.95
CA GLN A 53 2.73 22.44 9.38
C GLN A 53 3.24 21.19 8.69
N PHE A 54 4.27 21.32 7.85
CA PHE A 54 4.93 20.18 7.20
C PHE A 54 5.43 19.15 8.22
N GLN A 55 6.19 19.59 9.22
CA GLN A 55 6.73 18.72 10.27
C GLN A 55 5.62 18.00 11.05
N SER A 56 4.51 18.71 11.33
CA SER A 56 3.34 18.16 12.03
C SER A 56 2.63 17.09 11.20
N VAL A 57 2.27 17.41 9.95
CA VAL A 57 1.56 16.48 9.04
C VAL A 57 2.41 15.25 8.74
N GLN A 58 3.73 15.43 8.62
CA GLN A 58 4.67 14.33 8.39
C GLN A 58 5.09 13.57 9.65
N GLY A 59 4.60 13.97 10.84
CA GLY A 59 4.88 13.31 12.11
C GLY A 59 6.38 13.26 12.47
N LEU A 60 7.16 14.26 12.05
CA LEU A 60 8.62 14.23 12.16
C LEU A 60 9.13 14.48 13.58
N MET A 61 8.32 15.13 14.41
CA MET A 61 8.67 15.48 15.78
C MET A 61 7.40 15.79 16.58
N GLN A 62 7.46 15.56 17.90
CA GLN A 62 6.34 15.86 18.81
C GLN A 62 6.04 17.36 18.90
N ASN A 63 7.08 18.20 18.81
CA ASN A 63 6.99 19.65 18.86
C ASN A 63 7.62 20.27 17.61
N PRO A 64 6.85 20.51 16.54
CA PRO A 64 7.33 21.19 15.33
C PRO A 64 7.98 22.54 15.66
N ASP A 65 9.22 22.72 15.23
CA ASP A 65 10.03 23.91 15.54
C ASP A 65 10.03 24.97 14.43
N GLY A 66 9.57 24.61 13.23
CA GLY A 66 9.53 25.49 12.08
C GLY A 66 10.89 25.73 11.42
N ARG A 67 11.85 24.82 11.62
CA ARG A 67 13.21 24.91 11.09
C ARG A 67 13.59 23.67 10.27
N ILE A 68 14.32 23.89 9.17
CA ILE A 68 14.93 22.85 8.34
C ILE A 68 16.44 23.06 8.34
N ASP A 69 17.18 22.07 8.84
CA ASP A 69 18.64 22.06 8.82
C ASP A 69 19.21 21.29 7.60
N PRO A 70 20.40 21.66 7.08
CA PRO A 70 21.04 21.04 5.92
C PRO A 70 21.14 19.51 5.94
N ASN A 71 21.25 18.92 7.14
CA ASN A 71 21.34 17.47 7.33
C ASN A 71 20.19 16.93 8.19
N GLY A 72 19.14 17.73 8.40
CA GLY A 72 18.03 17.44 9.28
C GLY A 72 17.01 16.45 8.69
N ASN A 73 16.19 15.87 9.57
CA ASN A 73 15.10 14.96 9.19
C ASN A 73 14.06 15.64 8.28
N SER A 74 13.77 16.91 8.55
CA SER A 74 12.82 17.72 7.77
C SER A 74 13.25 17.83 6.31
N LEU A 75 14.53 18.13 6.04
CA LEU A 75 15.03 18.26 4.66
C LEU A 75 15.01 16.92 3.93
N ARG A 76 15.46 15.86 4.61
CA ARG A 76 15.45 14.50 4.05
C ARG A 76 14.04 14.05 3.70
N ARG A 77 13.06 14.34 4.57
CA ARG A 77 11.65 14.01 4.30
C ARG A 77 11.10 14.79 3.12
N LEU A 78 11.37 16.09 3.06
CA LEU A 78 10.92 16.95 1.97
C LEU A 78 11.42 16.42 0.62
N ASN A 79 12.72 16.08 0.56
CA ASN A 79 13.32 15.49 -0.63
C ASN A 79 12.75 14.12 -1.00
N ALA A 80 12.43 13.27 -0.02
CA ALA A 80 11.83 11.97 -0.30
C ALA A 80 10.43 12.06 -0.94
N ILE A 81 9.68 13.12 -0.64
CA ILE A 81 8.35 13.36 -1.24
C ILE A 81 8.50 13.95 -2.65
N LEU A 82 9.44 14.88 -2.83
CA LEU A 82 9.66 15.57 -4.11
C LEU A 82 10.38 14.70 -5.15
N PHE A 83 11.34 13.89 -4.70
CA PHE A 83 12.22 13.10 -5.55
C PHE A 83 12.22 11.63 -5.10
N PRO A 84 11.05 10.96 -5.14
CA PRO A 84 10.92 9.59 -4.63
C PRO A 84 11.84 8.59 -5.34
N ASP A 85 12.20 8.89 -6.61
CA ASP A 85 13.05 8.05 -7.44
C ASP A 85 14.57 8.33 -7.28
N GLU A 86 14.97 9.37 -6.52
CA GLU A 86 16.37 9.82 -6.46
C GLU A 86 17.00 9.83 -5.06
N VAL A 87 16.19 9.89 -4.00
CA VAL A 87 16.69 9.85 -2.61
C VAL A 87 16.82 8.39 -2.18
N GLY A 88 17.83 7.69 -2.71
CA GLY A 88 18.20 6.34 -2.26
C GLY A 88 18.66 5.35 -3.33
N ILE A 89 19.36 5.76 -4.39
CA ILE A 89 20.06 4.82 -5.28
C ILE A 89 21.56 4.89 -4.98
N SER A 90 22.06 4.03 -4.09
CA SER A 90 23.46 3.58 -4.15
C SER A 90 23.47 2.23 -4.89
N PRO A 91 24.29 2.05 -5.93
CA PRO A 91 24.50 0.73 -6.53
C PRO A 91 25.06 -0.23 -5.48
N LEU A 92 24.54 -1.46 -5.46
CA LEU A 92 25.00 -2.55 -4.61
C LEU A 92 26.42 -2.93 -5.02
N THR A 93 27.43 -2.54 -4.24
CA THR A 93 28.79 -3.07 -4.37
C THR A 93 28.89 -4.40 -3.64
N ALA A 94 29.41 -5.41 -4.34
CA ALA A 94 29.34 -6.83 -3.98
C ALA A 94 30.16 -7.29 -2.75
N ASP A 95 30.69 -6.39 -1.91
CA ASP A 95 31.61 -6.78 -0.84
C ASP A 95 31.23 -6.18 0.52
N GLY A 96 30.97 -7.05 1.50
CA GLY A 96 31.05 -6.74 2.92
C GLY A 96 29.75 -6.91 3.72
N LEU A 97 29.51 -8.12 4.20
CA LEU A 97 28.64 -8.41 5.35
C LEU A 97 29.07 -7.55 6.56
N VAL A 98 28.29 -6.52 6.91
CA VAL A 98 28.48 -5.75 8.14
C VAL A 98 27.21 -5.83 8.98
N THR A 99 27.32 -6.43 10.17
CA THR A 99 26.27 -6.62 11.18
C THR A 99 25.99 -5.36 12.03
N ALA A 100 26.12 -4.17 11.45
CA ALA A 100 25.77 -2.91 12.10
C ALA A 100 25.38 -1.83 11.07
N VAL A 101 24.16 -1.32 11.18
CA VAL A 101 23.70 -0.18 10.36
C VAL A 101 24.19 1.11 11.02
N SER A 102 25.23 1.71 10.45
CA SER A 102 25.52 3.14 10.67
C SER A 102 24.59 3.98 9.80
N GLY A 103 24.14 5.14 10.32
CA GLY A 103 22.97 5.90 9.86
C GLY A 103 23.02 6.58 8.48
N LEU A 104 23.66 5.99 7.47
CA LEU A 104 23.90 6.62 6.18
C LEU A 104 23.58 5.77 4.92
N HIS A 105 23.01 4.57 5.03
CA HIS A 105 22.74 3.71 3.86
C HIS A 105 21.31 3.13 3.90
N TRP A 106 20.53 3.32 2.82
CA TRP A 106 19.10 2.97 2.73
C TRP A 106 18.88 1.89 1.67
N ALA A 107 18.86 0.63 2.10
CA ALA A 107 18.40 -0.51 1.31
C ALA A 107 17.72 -1.51 2.28
N PRO A 108 16.71 -2.28 1.85
CA PRO A 108 16.31 -3.46 2.62
C PRO A 108 17.53 -4.37 2.78
N ASP A 109 17.79 -4.88 3.99
CA ASP A 109 18.82 -5.90 4.21
C ASP A 109 18.50 -7.14 3.37
N GLU A 110 19.38 -7.39 2.40
CA GLU A 110 19.26 -8.45 1.41
C GLU A 110 19.20 -9.86 2.04
N ALA A 111 19.75 -10.02 3.24
CA ALA A 111 19.82 -11.29 3.94
C ALA A 111 18.51 -11.70 4.66
N SER A 112 17.53 -10.79 4.77
CA SER A 112 16.29 -11.04 5.53
C SER A 112 15.16 -11.68 4.72
N ILE A 113 15.35 -11.94 3.43
CA ILE A 113 14.27 -12.37 2.54
C ILE A 113 14.19 -13.90 2.55
N VAL A 114 13.28 -14.43 3.37
CA VAL A 114 13.17 -15.86 3.66
C VAL A 114 11.93 -16.46 3.00
N THR A 115 12.20 -17.48 2.18
CA THR A 115 11.32 -18.54 1.64
C THR A 115 10.34 -18.21 0.50
N ASP A 116 10.54 -18.91 -0.61
CA ASP A 116 9.51 -19.20 -1.61
C ASP A 116 8.55 -20.25 -1.06
N LEU A 117 7.24 -20.00 -1.15
CA LEU A 117 6.25 -21.05 -0.99
C LEU A 117 5.43 -21.13 -2.28
N VAL A 118 5.74 -22.13 -3.09
CA VAL A 118 5.00 -22.38 -4.33
C VAL A 118 3.69 -23.08 -3.98
N PHE A 119 2.57 -22.38 -4.17
CA PHE A 119 1.25 -22.99 -4.13
C PHE A 119 0.80 -23.32 -5.55
N SER A 120 0.10 -24.44 -5.73
CA SER A 120 -0.69 -24.69 -6.93
C SER A 120 -2.11 -25.00 -6.50
N TRP A 121 -3.08 -24.28 -7.04
CA TRP A 121 -4.49 -24.50 -6.73
C TRP A 121 -5.09 -25.48 -7.74
N VAL A 122 -5.73 -26.54 -7.25
CA VAL A 122 -6.45 -27.50 -8.08
C VAL A 122 -7.90 -27.03 -8.20
N GLY A 123 -8.39 -26.82 -9.44
CA GLY A 123 -9.81 -26.55 -9.70
C GLY A 123 -10.25 -25.08 -9.85
N VAL A 124 -9.31 -24.13 -9.84
CA VAL A 124 -9.56 -22.72 -10.22
C VAL A 124 -8.75 -22.42 -11.48
N GLU A 125 -9.33 -21.69 -12.44
CA GLU A 125 -8.56 -21.23 -13.62
C GLU A 125 -7.41 -20.34 -13.15
N GLY A 126 -6.18 -20.57 -13.62
CA GLY A 126 -4.99 -19.79 -13.24
C GLY A 126 -4.14 -20.42 -12.12
N SER A 127 -2.84 -20.15 -12.16
CA SER A 127 -1.83 -20.61 -11.20
C SER A 127 -0.80 -19.50 -10.96
N GLY A 128 0.05 -19.64 -9.94
CA GLY A 128 1.04 -18.62 -9.58
C GLY A 128 1.87 -19.02 -8.36
N LYS A 129 2.89 -18.23 -8.04
CA LYS A 129 3.85 -18.49 -6.95
C LYS A 129 3.75 -17.43 -5.88
N ILE A 130 3.80 -17.85 -4.61
CA ILE A 130 3.83 -16.93 -3.47
C ILE A 130 5.26 -16.81 -2.94
N HIS A 131 5.65 -15.56 -2.69
CA HIS A 131 6.92 -15.16 -2.15
C HIS A 131 6.69 -14.32 -0.91
N TYR A 132 7.46 -14.56 0.14
CA TYR A 132 7.42 -13.74 1.34
C TYR A 132 8.68 -12.90 1.44
N PHE A 133 8.50 -11.62 1.75
CA PHE A 133 9.60 -10.68 1.93
C PHE A 133 9.52 -10.07 3.33
N GLN A 134 10.69 -9.85 3.91
CA GLN A 134 10.87 -9.15 5.17
C GLN A 134 11.80 -7.97 4.93
N LEU A 135 11.56 -6.87 5.64
CA LEU A 135 12.51 -5.77 5.79
C LEU A 135 13.37 -6.00 7.05
N ALA A 136 14.66 -5.68 6.98
CA ALA A 136 15.48 -5.60 8.21
C ALA A 136 14.95 -4.57 9.19
N GLU A 137 14.44 -3.46 8.67
CA GLU A 137 13.89 -2.38 9.49
C GLU A 137 12.70 -2.89 10.31
N GLN A 138 12.66 -2.50 11.59
CA GLN A 138 11.56 -2.79 12.51
C GLN A 138 10.40 -1.81 12.31
N THR A 139 9.92 -1.67 11.07
CA THR A 139 8.87 -0.74 10.68
C THR A 139 7.58 -1.46 10.33
N VAL A 140 6.49 -0.73 10.15
CA VAL A 140 5.26 -1.29 9.55
C VAL A 140 5.09 -0.73 8.14
N PRO A 141 4.82 -1.57 7.14
CA PRO A 141 4.91 -3.03 7.14
C PRO A 141 6.38 -3.47 7.12
N ARG A 142 6.72 -4.46 7.95
CA ARG A 142 7.98 -5.21 7.90
C ARG A 142 7.88 -6.38 6.93
N TRP A 143 6.69 -6.95 6.78
CA TRP A 143 6.47 -8.19 6.06
C TRP A 143 5.56 -7.95 4.85
N PHE A 144 5.85 -8.65 3.77
CA PHE A 144 5.07 -8.63 2.54
C PHE A 144 4.85 -10.05 2.05
N GLY A 145 3.60 -10.35 1.69
CA GLY A 145 3.30 -11.52 0.88
C GLY A 145 3.09 -11.08 -0.55
N VAL A 146 3.65 -11.80 -1.51
CA VAL A 146 3.63 -11.42 -2.91
C VAL A 146 3.25 -12.61 -3.76
N LEU A 147 2.23 -12.47 -4.60
CA LEU A 147 1.78 -13.49 -5.51
C LEU A 147 2.08 -13.07 -6.95
N VAL A 148 2.83 -13.92 -7.66
CA VAL A 148 3.17 -13.78 -9.08
C VAL A 148 2.37 -14.83 -9.87
N PRO A 149 1.38 -14.44 -10.67
CA PRO A 149 0.69 -15.36 -11.55
C PRO A 149 1.65 -16.02 -12.55
N ASP A 150 1.39 -17.27 -12.92
CA ASP A 150 2.15 -17.97 -13.95
C ASP A 150 1.99 -17.25 -15.31
N GLY A 151 3.07 -17.22 -16.08
CA GLY A 151 3.11 -16.49 -17.35
C GLY A 151 3.26 -14.97 -17.21
N THR A 152 3.44 -14.44 -15.99
CA THR A 152 3.78 -13.02 -15.79
C THR A 152 5.11 -12.68 -16.48
N THR A 153 5.06 -11.77 -17.45
CA THR A 153 6.23 -11.28 -18.19
C THR A 153 6.60 -9.84 -17.87
N SER A 154 5.72 -9.10 -17.18
CA SER A 154 5.96 -7.71 -16.78
C SER A 154 5.76 -7.53 -15.28
N PHE A 155 6.71 -6.84 -14.66
CA PHE A 155 6.76 -6.61 -13.21
C PHE A 155 6.61 -5.13 -12.86
N ASP A 156 6.12 -4.29 -13.77
CA ASP A 156 5.90 -2.85 -13.54
C ASP A 156 4.47 -2.53 -13.07
N ARG A 157 3.55 -3.49 -13.16
CA ARG A 157 2.14 -3.33 -12.78
C ARG A 157 1.83 -4.14 -11.53
N VAL A 158 1.32 -3.47 -10.51
CA VAL A 158 1.02 -4.09 -9.22
C VAL A 158 -0.43 -3.94 -8.82
N HIS A 159 -0.85 -4.86 -7.95
CA HIS A 159 -2.10 -4.80 -7.21
C HIS A 159 -1.73 -4.86 -5.72
N ILE A 160 -1.98 -3.80 -4.97
CA ILE A 160 -1.75 -3.75 -3.52
C ILE A 160 -3.05 -4.13 -2.81
N PHE A 161 -3.03 -5.21 -2.02
CA PHE A 161 -4.19 -5.67 -1.27
C PHE A 161 -4.01 -5.46 0.24
N PHE A 162 -5.00 -4.83 0.87
CA PHE A 162 -5.05 -4.63 2.32
C PHE A 162 -5.98 -5.65 2.99
N HIS A 163 -5.38 -6.46 3.85
CA HIS A 163 -6.06 -7.46 4.66
C HIS A 163 -6.90 -6.83 5.80
N PRO A 164 -7.85 -7.57 6.40
CA PRO A 164 -8.56 -7.16 7.61
C PRO A 164 -7.62 -6.85 8.78
N THR A 165 -8.06 -6.03 9.74
CA THR A 165 -7.20 -5.64 10.86
C THR A 165 -6.85 -6.85 11.75
N PRO A 166 -5.58 -6.99 12.17
CA PRO A 166 -5.11 -8.16 12.94
C PRO A 166 -5.92 -8.45 14.21
N ALA A 167 -6.42 -7.41 14.89
CA ALA A 167 -7.17 -7.59 16.13
C ALA A 167 -8.49 -8.34 15.92
N GLN A 168 -9.11 -8.27 14.74
CA GLN A 168 -10.33 -9.04 14.43
C GLN A 168 -10.07 -10.55 14.40
N ALA A 169 -8.84 -10.97 14.13
CA ALA A 169 -8.39 -12.35 14.17
C ALA A 169 -7.62 -12.69 15.46
N GLY A 170 -7.68 -11.82 16.49
CA GLY A 170 -7.06 -12.06 17.79
C GLY A 170 -5.54 -11.83 17.83
N HIS A 171 -4.95 -11.23 16.80
CA HIS A 171 -3.52 -10.95 16.77
C HIS A 171 -3.21 -9.62 17.49
N GLN A 172 -2.21 -9.65 18.37
CA GLN A 172 -1.75 -8.50 19.15
C GLN A 172 -0.49 -7.89 18.54
N ASP A 173 -0.45 -6.57 18.36
CA ASP A 173 0.68 -5.86 17.74
C ASP A 173 2.04 -6.12 18.39
N ALA A 174 2.07 -6.40 19.70
CA ALA A 174 3.30 -6.76 20.42
C ALA A 174 4.02 -8.00 19.81
N ASN A 175 3.27 -8.88 19.14
CA ASN A 175 3.80 -10.09 18.51
C ASN A 175 4.31 -9.86 17.07
N TYR A 176 4.16 -8.65 16.53
CA TYR A 176 4.43 -8.36 15.11
C TYR A 176 5.89 -8.50 14.70
N HIS A 177 6.82 -8.03 15.53
CA HIS A 177 8.24 -7.96 15.17
C HIS A 177 8.89 -9.33 14.98
N GLY A 178 8.40 -10.36 15.67
CA GLY A 178 8.81 -11.76 15.49
C GLY A 178 8.01 -12.52 14.44
N LEU A 179 7.15 -11.85 13.67
CA LEU A 179 6.05 -12.40 12.85
C LEU A 179 5.00 -13.17 13.68
N GLY A 180 5.38 -14.01 14.64
CA GLY A 180 4.48 -14.62 15.62
C GLY A 180 3.24 -15.24 14.98
N SER A 181 2.06 -14.89 15.49
CA SER A 181 0.77 -15.30 14.89
C SER A 181 0.37 -14.47 13.67
N PHE A 182 1.06 -13.37 13.34
CA PHE A 182 0.76 -12.61 12.12
C PHE A 182 1.04 -13.40 10.83
N LYS A 183 1.84 -14.47 10.88
CA LYS A 183 1.98 -15.39 9.75
C LYS A 183 0.63 -15.94 9.29
N ASP A 184 -0.32 -16.10 10.21
CA ASP A 184 -1.63 -16.66 9.91
C ASP A 184 -2.41 -15.72 8.99
N ILE A 185 -2.17 -14.40 9.06
CA ILE A 185 -2.81 -13.40 8.19
C ILE A 185 -2.43 -13.60 6.71
N PHE A 186 -1.31 -14.27 6.40
CA PHE A 186 -0.97 -14.62 5.02
C PHE A 186 -1.97 -15.57 4.35
N HIS A 187 -2.87 -16.21 5.11
CA HIS A 187 -3.98 -16.97 4.53
C HIS A 187 -4.83 -16.10 3.58
N TYR A 188 -4.99 -14.81 3.85
CA TYR A 188 -5.72 -13.91 2.95
C TYR A 188 -5.05 -13.75 1.58
N LEU A 189 -3.75 -14.05 1.46
CA LEU A 189 -3.05 -14.08 0.18
C LEU A 189 -3.07 -15.47 -0.47
N SER A 190 -2.84 -16.53 0.32
CA SER A 190 -2.74 -17.91 -0.19
C SER A 190 -4.08 -18.60 -0.45
N GLU A 191 -5.14 -18.14 0.20
CA GLU A 191 -6.48 -18.68 0.06
C GLU A 191 -7.30 -17.89 -0.98
N PRO A 192 -8.61 -17.59 -0.84
CA PRO A 192 -9.46 -17.37 -2.02
C PRO A 192 -8.97 -16.20 -2.88
N MET A 193 -8.41 -15.14 -2.27
CA MET A 193 -7.88 -14.00 -2.99
C MET A 193 -6.80 -14.38 -4.03
N GLY A 194 -5.86 -15.25 -3.68
CA GLY A 194 -4.73 -15.59 -4.54
C GLY A 194 -5.15 -16.38 -5.77
N SER A 195 -5.99 -17.39 -5.57
CA SER A 195 -6.53 -18.21 -6.68
C SER A 195 -7.43 -17.37 -7.59
N GLN A 196 -8.27 -16.51 -7.03
CA GLN A 196 -9.13 -15.61 -7.79
C GLN A 196 -8.34 -14.55 -8.55
N PHE A 197 -7.27 -14.04 -7.95
CA PHE A 197 -6.37 -13.08 -8.59
C PHE A 197 -5.65 -13.70 -9.80
N CYS A 198 -5.09 -14.90 -9.64
CA CYS A 198 -4.47 -15.62 -10.75
C CYS A 198 -5.49 -15.90 -11.85
N GLY A 199 -6.66 -16.39 -11.48
CA GLY A 199 -7.72 -16.67 -12.42
C GLY A 199 -8.38 -15.46 -13.06
N ALA A 200 -8.14 -14.26 -12.54
CA ALA A 200 -8.61 -13.04 -13.15
C ALA A 200 -7.74 -12.57 -14.32
N GLY A 201 -6.53 -13.11 -14.48
CA GLY A 201 -5.63 -12.76 -15.57
C GLY A 201 -5.31 -11.26 -15.59
N THR A 202 -5.08 -10.66 -14.41
CA THR A 202 -4.93 -9.21 -14.26
C THR A 202 -3.67 -8.65 -14.93
N GLY A 203 -2.70 -9.51 -15.26
CA GLY A 203 -1.38 -9.11 -15.76
C GLY A 203 -0.58 -8.29 -14.75
N ARG A 204 -0.84 -8.48 -13.45
CA ARG A 204 -0.24 -7.73 -12.35
C ARG A 204 0.35 -8.69 -11.32
N VAL A 205 1.33 -8.20 -10.57
CA VAL A 205 1.81 -8.86 -9.34
C VAL A 205 0.96 -8.39 -8.16
N LEU A 206 0.44 -9.33 -7.36
CA LEU A 206 -0.31 -9.02 -6.14
C LEU A 206 0.66 -8.87 -4.97
N VAL A 207 0.60 -7.74 -4.27
CA VAL A 207 1.42 -7.44 -3.10
C VAL A 207 0.49 -7.18 -1.92
N MET A 208 0.68 -7.92 -0.83
CA MET A 208 -0.03 -7.74 0.43
C MET A 208 0.96 -7.27 1.51
N PRO A 209 1.02 -5.97 1.83
CA PRO A 209 1.76 -5.49 2.99
C PRO A 209 1.06 -5.95 4.27
N LEU A 210 1.82 -6.54 5.18
CA LEU A 210 1.29 -7.02 6.46
C LEU A 210 1.30 -5.88 7.49
N MET A 211 0.12 -5.37 7.82
CA MET A 211 -0.10 -4.22 8.71
C MET A 211 -0.44 -4.65 10.14
N THR A 212 -0.03 -3.83 11.11
CA THR A 212 -0.45 -3.92 12.51
C THR A 212 -1.79 -3.21 12.74
N GLN A 213 -2.49 -3.51 13.83
CA GLN A 213 -3.71 -2.81 14.23
C GLN A 213 -3.46 -1.30 14.43
N ALA A 214 -2.36 -0.93 15.08
CA ALA A 214 -1.96 0.46 15.30
C ALA A 214 -1.74 1.23 13.99
N ALA A 215 -1.28 0.55 12.93
CA ALA A 215 -1.05 1.16 11.63
C ALA A 215 -2.34 1.50 10.86
N THR A 216 -3.53 1.31 11.44
CA THR A 216 -4.79 1.78 10.84
C THR A 216 -4.81 3.31 10.70
N ALA A 217 -4.15 4.01 11.62
CA ALA A 217 -4.08 5.47 11.63
C ALA A 217 -3.14 6.04 10.57
N ASP A 218 -2.08 5.31 10.17
CA ASP A 218 -1.02 5.88 9.33
C ASP A 218 -0.39 4.97 8.27
N CYS A 219 -0.67 3.67 8.30
CA CYS A 219 0.03 2.63 7.53
C CYS A 219 1.54 2.58 7.77
N GLY A 220 2.00 3.05 8.95
CA GLY A 220 3.40 3.17 9.31
C GLY A 220 4.21 3.96 8.28
N THR A 221 5.27 3.34 7.77
CA THR A 221 6.15 3.95 6.76
C THR A 221 5.70 3.68 5.33
N PHE A 222 4.66 2.86 5.13
CA PHE A 222 4.29 2.37 3.81
C PHE A 222 3.92 3.49 2.83
N PRO A 223 3.03 4.45 3.18
CA PRO A 223 2.54 5.40 2.18
C PRO A 223 3.66 6.21 1.52
N GLN A 224 4.78 6.41 2.22
CA GLN A 224 5.86 7.26 1.72
C GLN A 224 7.04 6.47 1.17
N ARG A 225 7.06 5.15 1.35
CA ARG A 225 8.11 4.26 0.87
C ARG A 225 7.62 3.14 -0.02
N TRP A 226 6.31 3.09 -0.33
CA TRP A 226 5.72 1.99 -1.08
C TRP A 226 6.37 1.79 -2.44
N VAL A 227 6.70 2.85 -3.18
CA VAL A 227 7.38 2.76 -4.48
C VAL A 227 8.70 2.01 -4.32
N ASN A 228 9.49 2.37 -3.31
CA ASN A 228 10.79 1.77 -3.04
C ASN A 228 10.66 0.30 -2.61
N TYR A 229 9.82 0.03 -1.60
CA TYR A 229 9.61 -1.33 -1.11
C TYR A 229 9.09 -2.26 -2.21
N VAL A 230 8.06 -1.83 -2.93
CA VAL A 230 7.42 -2.62 -3.98
C VAL A 230 8.34 -2.76 -5.19
N GLY A 231 9.04 -1.69 -5.61
CA GLY A 231 9.94 -1.76 -6.76
C GLY A 231 11.19 -2.62 -6.51
N CYS A 232 11.74 -2.64 -5.29
CA CYS A 232 12.82 -3.59 -4.94
C CYS A 232 12.32 -5.04 -4.96
N ILE A 233 11.14 -5.30 -4.39
CA ILE A 233 10.49 -6.63 -4.45
C ILE A 233 10.31 -7.10 -5.90
N LEU A 234 9.74 -6.24 -6.75
CA LEU A 234 9.49 -6.55 -8.15
C LEU A 234 10.80 -6.74 -8.95
N GLY A 235 11.83 -5.95 -8.66
CA GLY A 235 13.16 -6.08 -9.27
C GLY A 235 13.79 -7.44 -9.02
N ARG A 236 13.66 -7.95 -7.78
CA ARG A 236 14.08 -9.30 -7.43
C ARG A 236 13.26 -10.35 -8.17
N LEU A 237 11.94 -10.22 -8.17
CA LEU A 237 11.06 -11.18 -8.85
C LEU A 237 11.35 -11.24 -10.36
N ALA A 238 11.59 -10.10 -10.99
CA ALA A 238 11.91 -10.01 -12.42
C ALA A 238 13.25 -10.66 -12.79
N THR A 239 14.20 -10.73 -11.85
CA THR A 239 15.56 -11.23 -12.09
C THR A 239 15.83 -12.62 -11.49
N GLY A 240 14.80 -13.28 -10.94
CA GLY A 240 14.95 -14.63 -10.36
C GLY A 240 15.51 -14.63 -8.93
N LEU A 241 15.22 -13.58 -8.17
CA LEU A 241 15.57 -13.38 -6.76
C LEU A 241 17.08 -13.29 -6.39
N PRO A 242 18.02 -12.83 -7.25
CA PRO A 242 19.39 -12.59 -6.81
C PRO A 242 19.43 -11.50 -5.72
N SER A 243 20.44 -11.56 -4.85
CA SER A 243 20.90 -10.37 -4.12
C SER A 243 21.43 -9.35 -5.13
N GLY A 244 21.36 -8.05 -4.83
CA GLY A 244 21.83 -7.04 -5.78
C GLY A 244 20.84 -6.62 -6.87
N ALA A 245 19.62 -7.18 -6.92
CA ALA A 245 18.69 -6.92 -8.01
C ALA A 245 18.32 -5.43 -8.11
N GLY A 246 18.35 -4.89 -9.33
CA GLY A 246 18.00 -3.50 -9.60
C GLY A 246 16.53 -3.20 -9.26
N PHE A 247 16.25 -1.93 -8.97
CA PHE A 247 14.91 -1.44 -8.71
C PHE A 247 14.01 -1.54 -9.95
N GLN A 248 12.82 -2.12 -9.81
CA GLN A 248 11.80 -2.15 -10.87
C GLN A 248 10.81 -1.00 -10.68
N ARG A 249 10.70 -0.13 -11.69
CA ARG A 249 9.74 0.98 -11.67
C ARG A 249 8.31 0.46 -11.67
N VAL A 250 7.49 1.00 -10.76
CA VAL A 250 6.04 0.78 -10.76
C VAL A 250 5.37 1.80 -11.68
N SER A 251 4.79 1.32 -12.79
CA SER A 251 4.06 2.13 -13.77
C SER A 251 2.57 2.25 -13.42
N SER A 252 2.01 1.25 -12.74
CA SER A 252 0.57 1.16 -12.47
C SER A 252 0.27 0.42 -11.18
N VAL A 253 -0.61 0.97 -10.34
CA VAL A 253 -1.07 0.36 -9.09
C VAL A 253 -2.59 0.30 -9.03
N VAL A 254 -3.12 -0.88 -8.72
CA VAL A 254 -4.49 -1.06 -8.25
C VAL A 254 -4.45 -1.25 -6.74
N VAL A 255 -5.34 -0.59 -6.00
CA VAL A 255 -5.44 -0.77 -4.55
C VAL A 255 -6.75 -1.50 -4.23
N SER A 256 -6.69 -2.54 -3.42
CA SER A 256 -7.89 -3.19 -2.92
C SER A 256 -7.90 -3.45 -1.43
N SER A 257 -9.09 -3.68 -0.90
CA SER A 257 -9.29 -4.02 0.51
C SER A 257 -10.42 -4.99 0.71
N PHE A 258 -10.35 -5.69 1.84
CA PHE A 258 -11.41 -6.55 2.34
C PHE A 258 -11.66 -6.27 3.83
N SER A 259 -12.92 -6.37 4.28
CA SER A 259 -13.28 -6.08 5.69
C SER A 259 -12.81 -4.68 6.13
N SER A 260 -12.40 -4.58 7.39
CA SER A 260 -11.71 -3.46 8.01
C SER A 260 -10.40 -3.04 7.32
N GLY A 261 -9.87 -3.83 6.37
CA GLY A 261 -8.75 -3.43 5.52
C GLY A 261 -9.02 -2.18 4.67
N ILE A 262 -10.30 -1.80 4.52
CA ILE A 262 -10.71 -0.52 3.90
C ILE A 262 -10.08 0.68 4.61
N VAL A 263 -9.79 0.58 5.90
CA VAL A 263 -9.13 1.65 6.68
C VAL A 263 -7.69 1.84 6.21
N TYR A 264 -6.89 0.77 6.09
CA TYR A 264 -5.53 0.85 5.54
C TYR A 264 -5.54 1.35 4.10
N SER A 265 -6.48 0.83 3.30
CA SER A 265 -6.67 1.21 1.90
C SER A 265 -6.96 2.70 1.74
N HIS A 266 -7.83 3.25 2.59
CA HIS A 266 -8.11 4.69 2.65
C HIS A 266 -6.88 5.50 3.09
N THR A 267 -6.30 5.15 4.24
CA THR A 267 -5.14 5.84 4.82
C THR A 267 -3.95 5.83 3.85
N PHE A 268 -3.67 4.69 3.22
CA PHE A 268 -2.65 4.56 2.20
C PHE A 268 -2.93 5.46 1.01
N ARG A 269 -4.13 5.41 0.41
CA ARG A 269 -4.45 6.26 -0.75
C ARG A 269 -4.39 7.75 -0.44
N ALA A 270 -4.75 8.15 0.77
CA ALA A 270 -4.72 9.55 1.19
C ALA A 270 -3.28 10.06 1.41
N ARG A 271 -2.34 9.19 1.78
CA ARG A 271 -0.97 9.57 2.16
C ARG A 271 0.09 9.16 1.16
N ALA A 272 -0.23 8.22 0.28
CA ALA A 272 0.67 7.76 -0.75
C ALA A 272 0.54 8.69 -1.95
N ASN A 273 1.67 9.24 -2.41
CA ASN A 273 1.74 9.99 -3.65
C ASN A 273 1.58 9.03 -4.86
N LEU A 274 0.36 8.53 -5.07
CA LEU A 274 0.06 7.57 -6.12
C LEU A 274 0.03 8.25 -7.51
N GLY A 275 -0.36 9.53 -7.56
CA GLY A 275 -0.41 10.32 -8.78
C GLY A 275 -1.14 9.60 -9.93
N SER A 276 -0.59 9.68 -11.13
CA SER A 276 -1.11 8.99 -12.31
C SER A 276 -0.93 7.46 -12.29
N ARG A 277 -0.19 6.91 -11.31
CA ARG A 277 0.02 5.46 -11.21
C ARG A 277 -1.23 4.76 -10.68
N LEU A 278 -2.08 5.45 -9.90
CA LEU A 278 -3.33 4.86 -9.41
C LEU A 278 -4.23 4.53 -10.59
N ALA A 279 -4.30 3.25 -10.92
CA ALA A 279 -5.10 2.75 -12.03
C ALA A 279 -6.51 2.43 -11.58
N GLY A 280 -6.73 2.00 -10.33
CA GLY A 280 -8.07 1.67 -9.84
C GLY A 280 -8.11 1.35 -8.37
N VAL A 281 -9.34 1.30 -7.84
CA VAL A 281 -9.62 1.00 -6.45
C VAL A 281 -10.73 -0.04 -6.35
N ILE A 282 -10.52 -1.08 -5.55
CA ILE A 282 -11.47 -2.19 -5.39
C ILE A 282 -11.79 -2.39 -3.91
N ASP A 283 -13.05 -2.32 -3.56
CA ASP A 283 -13.53 -2.68 -2.23
C ASP A 283 -14.36 -3.96 -2.33
N PHE A 284 -13.85 -5.05 -1.74
CA PHE A 284 -14.48 -6.36 -1.76
C PHE A 284 -15.64 -6.50 -0.75
N ASP A 285 -15.87 -5.50 0.10
CA ASP A 285 -17.05 -5.44 0.97
C ASP A 285 -18.16 -4.55 0.40
N GLY A 286 -17.76 -3.36 -0.06
CA GLY A 286 -18.66 -2.28 -0.47
C GLY A 286 -19.61 -1.84 0.65
N MET A 287 -20.91 -1.75 0.36
CA MET A 287 -21.85 -1.04 1.24
C MET A 287 -22.06 -1.67 2.63
N ILE A 288 -21.71 -2.95 2.81
CA ILE A 288 -21.84 -3.69 4.08
C ILE A 288 -20.45 -3.90 4.71
N SER A 289 -19.56 -2.93 4.53
CA SER A 289 -18.22 -2.96 5.11
C SER A 289 -18.23 -2.73 6.62
N SER A 290 -17.20 -3.25 7.29
CA SER A 290 -16.83 -2.87 8.66
C SER A 290 -16.68 -1.35 8.85
N ASN A 291 -16.44 -0.61 7.77
CA ASN A 291 -16.51 0.85 7.74
C ASN A 291 -17.30 1.32 6.50
N SER A 292 -18.64 1.34 6.64
CA SER A 292 -19.56 1.70 5.57
C SER A 292 -19.39 3.14 5.09
N ALA A 293 -18.98 4.07 5.97
CA ALA A 293 -18.71 5.45 5.60
C ALA A 293 -17.56 5.54 4.58
N LEU A 294 -16.42 4.90 4.88
CA LEU A 294 -15.26 4.87 3.96
C LEU A 294 -15.57 4.16 2.64
N SER A 295 -16.40 3.12 2.70
CA SER A 295 -16.79 2.33 1.53
C SER A 295 -17.76 3.10 0.63
N THR A 296 -18.65 3.90 1.24
CA THR A 296 -19.55 4.80 0.52
C THR A 296 -18.79 5.95 -0.13
N SER A 297 -17.84 6.54 0.60
CA SER A 297 -16.98 7.63 0.13
C SER A 297 -15.77 7.15 -0.68
N LEU A 298 -15.78 5.91 -1.18
CA LEU A 298 -14.64 5.35 -1.89
C LEU A 298 -14.41 6.10 -3.21
N THR A 299 -13.25 6.75 -3.32
CA THR A 299 -12.83 7.49 -4.51
C THR A 299 -11.61 6.86 -5.17
N GLY A 300 -11.40 7.22 -6.44
CA GLY A 300 -10.31 6.75 -7.29
C GLY A 300 -10.44 7.37 -8.68
N PRO A 301 -9.67 6.90 -9.67
CA PRO A 301 -9.77 7.40 -11.03
C PRO A 301 -11.19 7.19 -11.58
N ALA A 302 -11.64 8.14 -12.43
CA ALA A 302 -13.01 8.15 -12.95
C ALA A 302 -13.35 6.82 -13.65
N GLY A 303 -14.48 6.20 -13.25
CA GLY A 303 -14.94 4.92 -13.79
C GLY A 303 -14.12 3.68 -13.36
N ARG A 304 -13.16 3.85 -12.45
CA ARG A 304 -12.18 2.82 -12.04
C ARG A 304 -12.22 2.50 -10.55
N VAL A 305 -13.34 2.82 -9.92
CA VAL A 305 -13.68 2.40 -8.56
C VAL A 305 -14.69 1.28 -8.66
N VAL A 306 -14.40 0.15 -8.03
CA VAL A 306 -15.23 -1.06 -8.06
C VAL A 306 -15.60 -1.40 -6.62
N LYS A 307 -16.88 -1.64 -6.35
CA LYS A 307 -17.38 -2.03 -5.03
C LYS A 307 -18.15 -3.34 -5.15
N ALA A 308 -17.94 -4.28 -4.23
CA ALA A 308 -18.86 -5.40 -4.10
C ALA A 308 -20.16 -4.95 -3.42
N GLN A 309 -21.25 -5.68 -3.60
CA GLN A 309 -22.43 -5.55 -2.75
C GLN A 309 -22.77 -6.92 -2.17
N GLN A 310 -22.55 -7.07 -0.87
CA GLN A 310 -22.72 -8.33 -0.14
C GLN A 310 -24.16 -8.72 0.17
N SER A 311 -25.13 -7.87 -0.17
CA SER A 311 -26.55 -8.23 -0.17
C SER A 311 -26.99 -8.71 -1.55
N ALA A 312 -28.03 -9.56 -1.58
CA ALA A 312 -28.71 -9.84 -2.83
C ALA A 312 -29.27 -8.53 -3.41
N ALA A 313 -29.18 -8.39 -4.74
CA ALA A 313 -29.84 -7.34 -5.48
C ALA A 313 -30.96 -7.95 -6.33
N SER A 314 -32.11 -7.28 -6.39
CA SER A 314 -33.15 -7.63 -7.35
C SER A 314 -32.64 -7.41 -8.78
N GLU A 315 -33.17 -8.16 -9.74
CA GLU A 315 -32.83 -7.96 -11.16
C GLU A 315 -33.05 -6.51 -11.62
N SER A 316 -34.11 -5.87 -11.09
CA SER A 316 -34.43 -4.47 -11.34
C SER A 316 -33.38 -3.47 -10.82
N ALA A 317 -32.60 -3.85 -9.81
CA ALA A 317 -31.54 -3.00 -9.25
C ALA A 317 -30.21 -3.13 -10.01
N LEU A 318 -29.99 -4.23 -10.76
CA LEU A 318 -28.72 -4.52 -11.43
C LEU A 318 -28.24 -3.40 -12.37
N PRO A 319 -29.08 -2.76 -13.21
CA PRO A 319 -28.61 -1.69 -14.09
C PRO A 319 -28.07 -0.47 -13.31
N SER A 320 -28.76 -0.08 -12.24
CA SER A 320 -28.34 1.05 -11.39
C SER A 320 -27.02 0.75 -10.65
N LEU A 321 -26.87 -0.48 -10.14
CA LEU A 321 -25.64 -0.92 -9.48
C LEU A 321 -24.46 -0.97 -10.46
N ALA A 322 -24.69 -1.54 -11.65
CA ALA A 322 -23.66 -1.61 -12.70
C ALA A 322 -23.18 -0.21 -13.13
N ALA A 323 -24.11 0.76 -13.27
CA ALA A 323 -23.78 2.15 -13.58
C ALA A 323 -22.92 2.82 -12.50
N GLN A 324 -23.03 2.37 -11.25
CA GLN A 324 -22.24 2.83 -10.11
C GLN A 324 -20.96 2.00 -9.88
N ASN A 325 -20.64 1.06 -10.78
CA ASN A 325 -19.57 0.08 -10.60
C ASN A 325 -19.70 -0.75 -9.31
N ILE A 326 -20.94 -1.00 -8.90
CA ILE A 326 -21.27 -1.89 -7.79
C ILE A 326 -21.60 -3.27 -8.37
N PHE A 327 -20.91 -4.28 -7.87
CA PHE A 327 -21.04 -5.67 -8.26
C PHE A 327 -21.88 -6.42 -7.24
N PRO A 328 -23.20 -6.58 -7.47
CA PRO A 328 -24.04 -7.35 -6.59
C PRO A 328 -23.65 -8.82 -6.62
N LEU A 329 -23.56 -9.39 -5.44
CA LEU A 329 -23.35 -10.81 -5.28
C LEU A 329 -24.69 -11.51 -5.51
N ARG A 330 -24.69 -12.62 -6.25
CA ARG A 330 -25.90 -13.34 -6.64
C ARG A 330 -26.69 -13.93 -5.45
N ARG A 331 -26.15 -13.89 -4.22
CA ARG A 331 -26.76 -14.44 -3.01
C ARG A 331 -26.50 -13.56 -1.79
N GLU A 332 -27.46 -13.56 -0.86
CA GLU A 332 -27.30 -13.00 0.48
C GLU A 332 -26.25 -13.77 1.29
N ARG A 333 -25.33 -13.02 1.89
CA ARG A 333 -24.30 -13.52 2.81
C ARG A 333 -24.87 -14.09 4.13
N TRP A 334 -26.14 -13.80 4.46
CA TRP A 334 -26.71 -13.96 5.81
C TRP A 334 -28.10 -14.60 5.87
N GLY A 335 -28.35 -15.65 5.08
CA GLY A 335 -29.48 -16.56 5.32
C GLY A 335 -30.72 -16.29 4.46
N GLY A 336 -30.89 -17.15 3.45
CA GLY A 336 -32.16 -17.39 2.76
C GLY A 336 -32.52 -18.89 2.81
N PRO A 337 -33.57 -19.36 2.12
CA PRO A 337 -34.07 -20.74 2.17
C PRO A 337 -33.06 -21.83 1.73
N TRP A 338 -31.88 -21.43 1.26
CA TRP A 338 -30.74 -22.30 0.91
C TRP A 338 -29.69 -22.40 2.02
N ALA A 339 -29.91 -21.80 3.20
CA ALA A 339 -29.01 -21.86 4.35
C ALA A 339 -28.73 -23.30 4.82
N GLY A 340 -29.63 -24.24 4.56
CA GLY A 340 -29.46 -25.67 4.85
C GLY A 340 -28.50 -26.42 3.91
N ALA A 341 -27.99 -25.78 2.84
CA ALA A 341 -27.02 -26.37 1.93
C ALA A 341 -25.56 -25.98 2.24
N PHE A 342 -25.33 -25.11 3.24
CA PHE A 342 -23.99 -24.87 3.75
C PHE A 342 -23.57 -26.01 4.69
N ASP A 343 -22.26 -26.25 4.76
CA ASP A 343 -21.72 -26.95 5.91
C ASP A 343 -22.22 -26.23 7.18
N PRO A 344 -22.89 -26.93 8.12
CA PRO A 344 -23.38 -26.31 9.36
C PRO A 344 -22.25 -25.70 10.19
N ASN A 345 -20.99 -26.02 9.86
CA ASN A 345 -19.84 -25.31 10.38
C ASN A 345 -19.75 -23.88 9.77
N PRO A 346 -19.99 -22.82 10.58
CA PRO A 346 -19.97 -21.45 10.10
C PRO A 346 -18.62 -21.01 9.52
N HIS A 347 -17.51 -21.64 9.91
CA HIS A 347 -16.19 -21.37 9.33
C HIS A 347 -16.09 -21.80 7.87
N THR A 348 -16.61 -22.98 7.53
CA THR A 348 -16.57 -23.51 6.16
C THR A 348 -17.56 -22.76 5.25
N ALA A 349 -18.72 -22.37 5.78
CA ALA A 349 -19.70 -21.55 5.06
C ALA A 349 -19.14 -20.14 4.72
N LEU A 350 -18.38 -19.53 5.64
CA LEU A 350 -17.66 -18.28 5.39
C LEU A 350 -16.63 -18.43 4.25
N LEU A 351 -15.83 -19.50 4.27
CA LEU A 351 -14.84 -19.81 3.23
C LEU A 351 -15.49 -20.05 1.85
N GLN A 352 -16.65 -20.72 1.80
CA GLN A 352 -17.39 -20.96 0.56
C GLN A 352 -17.95 -19.67 -0.07
N ILE A 353 -18.42 -18.73 0.75
CA ILE A 353 -18.92 -17.42 0.30
C ILE A 353 -17.75 -16.53 -0.13
N HIS A 354 -16.62 -16.57 0.57
CA HIS A 354 -15.41 -15.81 0.22
C HIS A 354 -14.66 -16.39 -1.00
N GLY A 355 -14.84 -17.68 -1.28
CA GLY A 355 -14.15 -18.45 -2.32
C GLY A 355 -14.61 -18.26 -3.76
N GLN A 356 -15.79 -17.69 -4.03
CA GLN A 356 -16.33 -17.61 -5.41
C GLN A 356 -16.52 -16.18 -5.95
N ILE A 357 -16.32 -15.15 -5.13
CA ILE A 357 -16.81 -13.80 -5.42
C ILE A 357 -15.77 -12.92 -6.15
N PRO A 358 -14.49 -12.88 -5.72
CA PRO A 358 -13.53 -11.98 -6.35
C PRO A 358 -13.12 -12.29 -7.79
N GLN A 359 -13.19 -13.52 -8.31
CA GLN A 359 -12.61 -13.80 -9.64
C GLN A 359 -13.31 -13.04 -10.78
N THR A 360 -14.65 -13.11 -10.87
CA THR A 360 -15.40 -12.39 -11.93
C THR A 360 -15.30 -10.88 -11.75
N MET A 361 -15.37 -10.41 -10.50
CA MET A 361 -15.22 -8.99 -10.17
C MET A 361 -13.81 -8.48 -10.52
N MET A 362 -12.77 -9.25 -10.22
CA MET A 362 -11.39 -8.93 -10.58
C MET A 362 -11.17 -8.99 -12.09
N ARG A 363 -11.78 -9.91 -12.82
CA ARG A 363 -11.74 -9.92 -14.30
C ARG A 363 -12.34 -8.65 -14.88
N LEU A 364 -13.52 -8.26 -14.38
CA LEU A 364 -14.22 -7.07 -14.85
C LEU A 364 -13.48 -5.79 -14.44
N ALA A 365 -12.95 -5.75 -13.22
CA ALA A 365 -12.06 -4.70 -12.76
C ALA A 365 -10.83 -4.63 -13.69
N ALA A 366 -10.07 -5.71 -13.83
CA ALA A 366 -8.89 -5.76 -14.70
C ALA A 366 -9.18 -5.24 -16.12
N ARG A 367 -10.28 -5.68 -16.76
CA ARG A 367 -10.69 -5.17 -18.08
C ARG A 367 -10.97 -3.65 -18.10
N ARG A 368 -11.55 -3.10 -17.04
CA ARG A 368 -11.87 -1.66 -16.93
C ARG A 368 -10.66 -0.80 -16.53
N LEU A 369 -9.73 -1.39 -15.79
CA LEU A 369 -8.54 -0.73 -15.28
C LEU A 369 -7.40 -0.69 -16.31
N GLY A 370 -7.56 -1.44 -17.42
CA GLY A 370 -6.57 -1.61 -18.48
C GLY A 370 -5.41 -2.47 -18.05
#